data_AF-A0A520IFA8-F1
#
_entry.id   AF-A0A520IFA8-F1
#
_cell.length_a   1.000
_cell.length_b   1.000
_cell.length_c   1.000
_cell.angle_alpha   90.00
_cell.angle_beta   90.00
_cell.angle_gamma   90.00
#
_symmetry.space_group_name_H-M   'P 1'
#
loop_
_entity.id
_entity.type
_entity.pdbx_description
1 polymer ?
#
loop_
_entity_poly.entity_id
_entity_poly.type
_entity_poly.pdbx_seq_one_letter_code
_entity_poly.pdbx_strand_id
1 'polypeptide(L)'
;MGENTRAKDKGEKRKNHQKNVNLQVVTAKWIEGYKIQIGFNDVSQQLVDFGPYLATHSHPYIDPYKELDQFKTFHIDRGNLVWGEDWDMIFPTWKLHRGYL
;
A
#
# COMPACT_ATOMS: atom_id res chain seq x y z
N MET A 1 36.61 -42.46 7.50
CA MET A 1 35.38 -41.89 8.08
C MET A 1 35.76 -40.67 8.89
N GLY A 2 35.25 -39.50 8.51
CA GLY A 2 35.61 -38.21 9.11
C GLY A 2 35.07 -37.11 8.19
N GLU A 3 33.78 -36.79 8.38
CA GLU A 3 33.03 -35.88 7.51
C GLU A 3 33.47 -34.44 7.70
N ASN A 4 33.80 -33.81 6.57
CA ASN A 4 34.11 -32.39 6.41
C ASN A 4 32.83 -31.57 6.58
N THR A 5 32.65 -30.90 7.72
CA THR A 5 31.52 -30.01 7.98
C THR A 5 31.78 -28.63 7.37
N ARG A 6 31.41 -28.49 6.10
CA ARG A 6 31.24 -27.20 5.42
C ARG A 6 29.81 -26.72 5.62
N ALA A 7 29.68 -25.48 6.13
CA ALA A 7 28.61 -24.50 5.90
C ALA A 7 28.05 -23.88 7.18
N LYS A 8 28.64 -22.76 7.61
CA LYS A 8 27.92 -21.67 8.28
C LYS A 8 28.48 -20.33 7.81
N ASP A 9 28.15 -19.96 6.59
CA ASP A 9 28.11 -18.56 6.19
C ASP A 9 26.63 -18.17 6.02
N LYS A 10 26.06 -17.60 7.08
CA LYS A 10 24.75 -16.94 7.08
C LYS A 10 24.89 -15.67 7.90
N GLY A 11 25.60 -14.72 7.32
CA GLY A 11 25.91 -13.44 7.95
C GLY A 11 25.63 -12.27 7.03
N GLU A 12 24.60 -12.32 6.19
CA GLU A 12 24.29 -11.17 5.35
C GLU A 12 22.78 -11.01 5.08
N LYS A 13 22.22 -9.94 5.64
CA LYS A 13 21.53 -8.83 4.93
C LYS A 13 20.38 -8.26 5.77
N ARG A 14 20.77 -7.23 6.53
CA ARG A 14 20.04 -6.00 6.86
C ARG A 14 18.52 -6.05 6.63
N LYS A 15 17.74 -6.13 7.71
CA LYS A 15 16.35 -5.67 7.73
C LYS A 15 16.22 -4.43 8.61
N ASN A 16 16.86 -3.33 8.17
CA ASN A 16 16.41 -2.00 8.56
C ASN A 16 15.07 -1.76 7.86
N HIS A 17 13.94 -1.97 8.55
CA HIS A 17 12.65 -1.48 8.06
C HIS A 17 11.68 -1.04 9.14
N GLN A 18 12.20 -0.41 10.20
CA GLN A 18 11.35 0.21 11.19
C GLN A 18 11.73 1.68 11.35
N LYS A 19 11.36 2.49 10.36
CA LYS A 19 11.24 3.95 10.52
C LYS A 19 10.04 4.46 9.73
N ASN A 20 8.87 4.28 10.34
CA ASN A 20 7.93 5.33 10.71
C ASN A 20 6.83 4.65 11.53
N VAL A 21 6.99 4.67 12.86
CA VAL A 21 6.20 3.82 13.77
C VAL A 21 4.74 4.25 13.91
N ASN A 22 4.31 5.33 13.25
CA ASN A 22 2.93 5.80 13.31
C ASN A 22 2.52 6.66 12.09
N LEU A 23 2.87 6.23 10.88
CA LEU A 23 2.45 6.93 9.66
C LEU A 23 0.97 6.63 9.36
N GLN A 24 0.17 7.68 9.16
CA GLN A 24 -1.28 7.57 8.95
C GLN A 24 -1.73 8.45 7.78
N VAL A 25 -2.72 7.97 7.04
CA VAL A 25 -3.48 8.79 6.09
C VAL A 25 -4.42 9.71 6.87
N VAL A 26 -4.34 11.01 6.59
CA VAL A 26 -5.20 12.04 7.24
C VAL A 26 -6.13 12.73 6.24
N THR A 27 -5.74 12.80 4.98
CA THR A 27 -6.58 13.33 3.90
C THR A 27 -6.43 12.49 2.64
N ALA A 28 -7.51 12.40 1.87
CA ALA A 28 -7.53 11.72 0.58
C ALA A 28 -8.50 12.46 -0.34
N LYS A 29 -8.03 12.82 -1.53
CA LYS A 29 -8.81 13.54 -2.53
C LYS A 29 -8.64 12.89 -3.89
N TRP A 30 -9.76 12.54 -4.52
CA TRP A 30 -9.76 12.10 -5.91
C TRP A 30 -9.35 13.26 -6.84
N ILE A 31 -8.44 12.99 -7.78
CA ILE A 31 -7.93 13.99 -8.72
C ILE A 31 -8.45 13.73 -10.13
N GLU A 32 -8.12 12.56 -10.69
CA GLU A 32 -8.53 12.14 -12.02
C GLU A 32 -8.35 10.62 -12.15
N GLY A 33 -9.12 9.96 -13.02
CA GLY A 33 -9.02 8.52 -13.26
C GLY A 33 -8.87 7.73 -11.96
N TYR A 34 -7.82 6.93 -11.86
CA TYR A 34 -7.47 6.14 -10.68
C TYR A 34 -6.41 6.80 -9.77
N LYS A 35 -6.31 8.13 -9.80
CA LYS A 35 -5.33 8.89 -9.01
C LYS A 35 -5.97 9.56 -7.80
N ILE A 36 -5.33 9.37 -6.64
CA ILE A 36 -5.73 9.99 -5.37
C ILE A 36 -4.54 10.77 -4.82
N GLN A 37 -4.78 12.04 -4.46
CA GLN A 37 -3.86 12.82 -3.66
C GLN A 37 -4.08 12.46 -2.19
N ILE A 38 -3.07 11.86 -1.58
CA ILE A 38 -3.07 11.38 -0.20
C ILE A 38 -2.22 12.33 0.63
N GLY A 39 -2.75 12.80 1.76
CA GLY A 39 -2.00 13.54 2.77
C GLY A 39 -1.79 12.69 4.02
N PHE A 40 -0.61 12.83 4.63
CA PHE A 40 -0.19 12.05 5.78
C PHE A 40 -0.02 12.92 7.02
N ASN A 41 0.00 12.28 8.20
CA ASN A 41 0.16 12.96 9.49
C ASN A 41 1.55 13.58 9.72
N ASP A 42 2.52 13.29 8.86
CA ASP A 42 3.84 13.94 8.83
C ASP A 42 3.90 15.14 7.87
N VAL A 43 2.74 15.70 7.52
CA VAL A 43 2.50 16.81 6.59
C VAL A 43 2.88 16.54 5.13
N SER A 44 3.43 15.36 4.81
CA SER A 44 3.72 14.98 3.44
C SER A 44 2.45 14.73 2.63
N GLN A 45 2.58 14.81 1.31
CA GLN A 45 1.53 14.47 0.37
C GLN A 45 2.10 13.61 -0.76
N GLN A 46 1.32 12.64 -1.23
CA GLN A 46 1.67 11.78 -2.36
C GLN A 46 0.49 11.64 -3.31
N LEU A 47 0.74 11.89 -4.60
CA LEU A 47 -0.18 11.50 -5.66
C LEU A 47 0.11 10.04 -6.01
N VAL A 48 -0.88 9.16 -5.85
CA VAL A 48 -0.76 7.73 -6.11
C VAL A 48 -1.71 7.33 -7.24
N ASP A 49 -1.18 6.63 -8.24
CA ASP A 49 -1.95 6.10 -9.37
C ASP A 49 -2.25 4.61 -9.15
N PHE A 50 -3.52 4.29 -8.89
CA PHE A 50 -4.03 2.94 -8.66
C PHE A 50 -4.35 2.18 -9.94
N GLY A 51 -4.35 2.86 -11.10
CA GLY A 51 -4.72 2.28 -12.39
C GLY A 51 -3.90 1.04 -12.76
N PRO A 52 -2.55 1.08 -12.71
CA PRO A 52 -1.72 -0.08 -13.01
C PRO A 52 -1.99 -1.27 -12.09
N TYR A 53 -2.25 -1.03 -10.80
CA TYR A 53 -2.57 -2.10 -9.85
C TYR A 53 -3.90 -2.77 -10.21
N LEU A 54 -4.95 -1.96 -10.41
CA LEU A 54 -6.30 -2.43 -10.77
C LEU A 54 -6.32 -3.15 -12.13
N ALA A 55 -5.50 -2.71 -13.09
CA ALA A 55 -5.42 -3.35 -14.41
C ALA A 55 -4.72 -4.71 -14.39
N THR A 56 -3.76 -4.90 -13.49
CA THR A 56 -2.90 -6.11 -13.44
C THR A 56 -3.37 -7.15 -12.44
N HIS A 57 -4.18 -6.76 -11.44
CA HIS A 57 -4.68 -7.65 -10.41
C HIS A 57 -6.18 -7.88 -10.60
N SER A 58 -6.57 -9.13 -10.86
CA SER A 58 -7.97 -9.56 -10.88
C SER A 58 -8.28 -10.38 -9.64
N HIS A 59 -9.28 -9.96 -8.88
CA HIS A 59 -9.76 -10.66 -7.70
C HIS A 59 -11.21 -10.26 -7.43
N PRO A 60 -12.11 -11.15 -6.98
CA PRO A 60 -13.51 -10.81 -6.72
C PRO A 60 -13.74 -9.58 -5.84
N TYR A 61 -12.86 -9.34 -4.87
CA TYR A 61 -12.92 -8.16 -3.99
C TYR A 61 -12.30 -6.88 -4.58
N ILE A 62 -11.49 -6.99 -5.64
CA ILE A 62 -10.80 -5.85 -6.28
C ILE A 62 -11.51 -5.43 -7.56
N ASP A 63 -12.04 -6.39 -8.31
CA ASP A 63 -12.66 -6.19 -9.61
C ASP A 63 -13.77 -5.15 -9.63
N PRO A 64 -14.62 -4.99 -8.58
CA PRO A 64 -15.60 -3.91 -8.52
C PRO A 64 -14.96 -2.51 -8.66
N TYR A 65 -13.75 -2.33 -8.12
CA TYR A 65 -13.03 -1.05 -8.15
C TYR A 65 -12.33 -0.75 -9.48
N LYS A 66 -12.43 -1.65 -10.47
CA LYS A 66 -12.09 -1.35 -11.87
C LYS A 66 -13.15 -0.48 -12.55
N GLU A 67 -14.31 -0.31 -11.93
CA GLU A 67 -15.30 0.70 -12.29
C GLU A 67 -15.00 1.99 -11.53
N LEU A 68 -14.87 3.10 -12.25
CA LEU A 68 -14.38 4.36 -11.69
C LEU A 68 -15.28 4.89 -10.56
N ASP A 69 -16.59 4.70 -10.64
CA ASP A 69 -17.51 5.20 -9.62
C ASP A 69 -17.43 4.36 -8.34
N GLN A 70 -17.15 3.07 -8.44
CA GLN A 70 -16.83 2.24 -7.27
C GLN A 70 -15.48 2.62 -6.67
N PHE A 71 -14.47 2.91 -7.50
CA PHE A 71 -13.18 3.38 -7.02
C PHE A 71 -13.28 4.70 -6.24
N LYS A 72 -14.18 5.62 -6.60
CA LYS A 72 -14.36 6.91 -5.88
C LYS A 72 -14.95 6.76 -4.48
N THR A 73 -15.44 5.57 -4.10
CA THR A 73 -16.05 5.32 -2.77
C THR A 73 -15.04 5.15 -1.64
N PHE A 74 -13.74 5.35 -1.90
CA PHE A 74 -12.72 5.27 -0.86
C PHE A 74 -13.04 6.16 0.33
N HIS A 75 -12.61 5.73 1.50
CA HIS A 75 -12.67 6.52 2.72
C HIS A 75 -11.44 6.28 3.57
N ILE A 76 -11.27 7.12 4.59
CA ILE A 76 -10.20 6.96 5.57
C ILE A 76 -10.79 6.24 6.77
N ASP A 77 -10.18 5.11 7.16
CA ASP A 77 -10.49 4.41 8.40
C ASP A 77 -9.23 4.06 9.18
N ARG A 78 -9.22 4.42 10.48
CA ARG A 78 -8.10 4.20 11.42
C ARG A 78 -6.71 4.53 10.86
N GLY A 79 -6.60 5.60 10.07
CA GLY A 79 -5.34 6.06 9.47
C GLY A 79 -4.92 5.31 8.19
N ASN A 80 -5.84 4.57 7.57
CA ASN A 80 -5.63 3.87 6.30
C ASN A 80 -6.58 4.42 5.24
N LEU A 81 -6.18 4.31 3.97
CA LEU A 81 -7.07 4.49 2.83
C LEU A 81 -7.69 3.14 2.48
N VAL A 82 -9.02 3.05 2.51
CA VAL A 82 -9.77 1.80 2.37
C VAL A 82 -10.93 1.95 1.38
N TRP A 83 -11.35 0.81 0.83
CA TRP A 83 -12.56 0.66 0.03
C TRP A 83 -13.41 -0.48 0.58
N GLY A 84 -14.72 -0.42 0.31
CA GLY A 84 -15.70 -1.42 0.76
C GLY A 84 -16.05 -1.27 2.24
N GLU A 85 -17.03 -2.05 2.69
CA GLU A 85 -17.48 -2.03 4.09
C GLU A 85 -16.55 -2.84 5.01
N ASP A 86 -15.92 -3.90 4.48
CA ASP A 86 -15.03 -4.81 5.20
C ASP A 86 -13.55 -4.69 4.79
N TRP A 87 -13.14 -3.49 4.37
CA TRP A 87 -11.78 -3.20 3.87
C TRP A 87 -11.34 -4.11 2.72
N ASP A 88 -12.24 -4.37 1.77
CA ASP A 88 -12.03 -5.20 0.57
C ASP A 88 -10.72 -4.88 -0.15
N MET A 89 -10.37 -3.60 -0.19
CA MET A 89 -9.10 -3.10 -0.70
C MET A 89 -8.48 -2.14 0.32
N ILE A 90 -7.26 -2.48 0.75
CA ILE A 90 -6.45 -1.68 1.67
C ILE A 90 -4.98 -1.82 1.29
N PHE A 91 -4.23 -0.73 1.41
CA PHE A 91 -2.79 -0.71 1.15
C PHE A 91 -2.03 -0.29 2.41
N PRO A 92 -0.86 -0.88 2.69
CA PRO A 92 -0.01 -0.40 3.78
C PRO A 92 0.32 1.08 3.61
N THR A 93 0.11 1.90 4.64
CA THR A 93 0.29 3.36 4.56
C THR A 93 1.69 3.76 4.09
N TRP A 94 2.73 3.01 4.48
CA TRP A 94 4.10 3.28 4.04
C TRP A 94 4.32 3.07 2.54
N LYS A 95 3.55 2.17 1.90
CA LYS A 95 3.58 1.96 0.44
C LYS A 95 3.00 3.19 -0.26
N LEU A 96 1.83 3.64 0.19
CA LEU A 96 1.16 4.84 -0.31
C LEU A 96 2.04 6.08 -0.18
N HIS A 97 2.69 6.27 0.97
CA HIS A 97 3.62 7.38 1.20
C HIS A 97 4.83 7.37 0.28
N ARG A 98 5.27 6.20 -0.20
CA ARG A 98 6.36 6.09 -1.19
C ARG A 98 5.87 6.16 -2.63
N GLY A 99 4.57 6.22 -2.87
CA GLY A 99 3.98 6.16 -4.22
C GLY A 99 4.12 4.79 -4.89
N TYR A 100 4.17 3.71 -4.10
CA TYR A 100 4.32 2.34 -4.58
C TYR A 100 3.06 1.53 -4.30
N LEU A 101 2.56 0.77 -5.28
CA LEU A 101 1.45 -0.18 -5.12
C LEU A 101 1.95 -1.60 -5.38
#